data_AF-A0A367HXT9-F1
#
_entry.id   AF-A0A367HXT9-F1
#
_cell.length_a   1.000
_cell.length_b   1.000
_cell.length_c   1.000
_cell.angle_alpha   90.00
_cell.angle_beta   90.00
_cell.angle_gamma   90.00
#
_symmetry.space_group_name_H-M   'P 1'
#
loop_
_entity.id
_entity.type
_entity.pdbx_description
1 polymer ?
#
loop_
_entity_poly.entity_id
_entity_poly.type
_entity_poly.pdbx_seq_one_letter_code
_entity_poly.pdbx_strand_id
1 'polypeptide(L)'
;MTDQPEPLTDEQRDEYVQAAAEFGAAAQRMLQAAAPAVQALIAQATVLHAALRDAGLIDEHGRFAGGRQDDFELCPQPDTHDGDDHV
;
A
#
# COMPACT_ATOMS: atom_id res chain seq x y z
N MET A 1 -22.01 -32.93 -18.85
CA MET A 1 -20.99 -32.41 -19.78
C MET A 1 -19.84 -31.90 -18.93
N THR A 2 -18.76 -32.66 -18.86
CA THR A 2 -17.50 -32.20 -18.27
C THR A 2 -16.77 -31.42 -19.34
N ASP A 3 -16.76 -30.10 -19.21
CA ASP A 3 -15.94 -29.19 -20.01
C ASP A 3 -14.48 -29.36 -19.52
N GLN A 4 -13.81 -30.41 -19.99
CA GLN A 4 -12.37 -30.51 -19.77
C GLN A 4 -11.68 -29.69 -20.86
N PRO A 5 -10.86 -28.69 -20.49
CA PRO A 5 -10.09 -27.94 -21.46
C PRO A 5 -9.19 -28.91 -22.23
N GLU A 6 -9.21 -28.82 -23.56
CA GLU A 6 -8.36 -29.64 -24.42
C GLU A 6 -6.88 -29.46 -24.03
N PRO A 7 -6.10 -30.55 -23.96
CA PRO A 7 -4.69 -30.45 -23.64
C PRO A 7 -3.96 -29.67 -24.73
N LEU A 8 -3.16 -28.68 -24.30
CA LEU A 8 -2.32 -27.86 -25.18
C LEU A 8 -1.42 -28.73 -26.07
N THR A 9 -1.27 -28.33 -27.33
CA THR A 9 -0.26 -28.91 -28.22
C THR A 9 1.14 -28.57 -27.72
N ASP A 10 2.15 -29.35 -28.12
CA ASP A 10 3.53 -29.11 -27.69
C ASP A 10 4.06 -27.76 -28.20
N GLU A 11 3.69 -27.34 -29.40
CA GLU A 11 4.00 -26.00 -29.93
C GLU A 11 3.37 -24.88 -29.08
N GLN A 12 2.11 -25.02 -28.68
CA GLN A 12 1.46 -24.03 -27.80
C GLN A 12 2.16 -23.98 -26.43
N ARG A 13 2.56 -25.14 -25.91
CA ARG A 13 3.27 -25.23 -24.63
C ARG A 13 4.60 -24.48 -24.68
N ASP A 14 5.35 -24.64 -25.76
CA ASP A 14 6.64 -23.95 -25.96
C ASP A 14 6.45 -22.44 -26.12
N GLU A 15 5.43 -21.99 -26.86
CA GLU A 15 5.07 -20.57 -26.97
C GLU A 15 4.70 -19.96 -25.61
N TYR A 16 3.92 -20.68 -24.79
CA TYR A 16 3.57 -20.22 -23.44
C TYR A 16 4.79 -20.14 -22.52
N VAL A 17 5.70 -21.12 -22.59
CA VAL A 17 6.94 -21.11 -21.80
C VAL A 17 7.81 -19.92 -22.20
N GLN A 18 7.93 -19.65 -23.49
CA GLN A 18 8.68 -18.50 -23.99
C GLN A 18 8.04 -17.18 -23.55
N ALA A 19 6.73 -17.02 -23.72
CA ALA A 19 6.00 -15.83 -23.29
C ALA A 19 6.12 -15.59 -21.77
N ALA A 20 6.06 -16.67 -20.97
CA ALA A 20 6.26 -16.58 -19.52
C ALA A 20 7.69 -16.14 -19.15
N ALA A 21 8.71 -16.63 -19.86
CA ALA A 21 10.09 -16.21 -19.67
C ALA A 21 10.29 -14.74 -20.04
N GLU A 22 9.72 -14.27 -21.14
CA GLU A 22 9.77 -12.87 -21.56
C GLU A 22 9.06 -11.94 -20.58
N PHE A 23 7.88 -12.34 -20.10
CA PHE A 23 7.16 -11.62 -19.06
C PHE A 23 7.97 -11.54 -17.76
N GLY A 24 8.55 -12.66 -17.32
CA GLY A 24 9.40 -12.71 -16.13
C GLY A 24 10.60 -11.78 -16.24
N ALA A 25 11.26 -11.75 -17.40
CA ALA A 25 12.37 -10.84 -17.67
C ALA A 25 11.92 -9.37 -17.67
N ALA A 26 10.76 -9.05 -18.23
CA ALA A 26 10.20 -7.70 -18.20
C ALA A 26 9.86 -7.26 -16.77
N ALA A 27 9.22 -8.12 -15.98
CA ALA A 27 8.90 -7.88 -14.59
C ALA A 27 10.17 -7.66 -13.75
N GLN A 28 11.22 -8.45 -13.96
CA GLN A 28 12.49 -8.28 -13.27
C GLN A 28 13.14 -6.93 -13.58
N ARG A 29 13.12 -6.49 -14.84
CA ARG A 29 13.63 -5.15 -15.22
C ARG A 29 12.83 -4.02 -14.56
N MET A 30 11.51 -4.14 -14.51
CA MET A 30 10.65 -3.17 -13.82
C MET A 30 10.98 -3.10 -12.33
N LEU A 31 11.14 -4.24 -11.67
CA LEU A 31 11.52 -4.30 -10.25
C LEU A 31 12.90 -3.70 -10.01
N GLN A 32 13.88 -4.00 -10.86
CA GLN A 32 15.22 -3.41 -10.76
C GLN A 32 15.20 -1.88 -10.95
N ALA A 33 14.37 -1.37 -11.86
CA ALA A 33 14.19 0.06 -12.07
C ALA A 33 13.48 0.75 -10.88
N ALA A 34 12.54 0.06 -10.24
CA ALA A 34 11.80 0.59 -9.09
C ALA A 34 12.57 0.47 -7.75
N ALA A 35 13.48 -0.50 -7.63
CA ALA A 35 14.27 -0.75 -6.43
C ALA A 35 14.94 0.50 -5.82
N PRO A 36 15.63 1.38 -6.57
CA PRO A 36 16.25 2.57 -5.99
C PRO A 36 15.23 3.56 -5.40
N ALA A 37 14.06 3.71 -6.03
CA ALA A 37 13.00 4.57 -5.52
C ALA A 37 12.42 4.02 -4.20
N VAL A 38 12.21 2.71 -4.12
CA VAL A 38 11.75 2.04 -2.89
C VAL A 38 12.79 2.18 -1.78
N GLN A 39 14.07 1.99 -2.09
CA GLN A 39 15.16 2.17 -1.13
C GLN A 39 15.23 3.62 -0.61
N ALA A 40 15.06 4.61 -1.49
CA ALA A 40 15.03 6.02 -1.10
C ALA A 40 13.85 6.33 -0.17
N LEU A 41 12.66 5.77 -0.46
CA LEU A 41 11.48 5.92 0.38
C LEU A 41 11.69 5.29 1.76
N ILE A 42 12.27 4.09 1.83
CA ILE A 42 12.60 3.43 3.10
C ILE A 42 13.59 4.28 3.90
N ALA A 43 14.64 4.81 3.26
CA ALA A 43 15.62 5.65 3.92
C ALA A 43 14.97 6.90 4.53
N GLN A 44 14.13 7.60 3.77
CA GLN A 44 13.41 8.79 4.26
C GLN A 44 12.42 8.43 5.38
N ALA A 45 11.68 7.33 5.24
CA ALA A 45 10.76 6.86 6.28
C ALA A 45 11.51 6.53 7.58
N THR A 46 12.71 5.96 7.50
CA THR A 46 13.53 5.64 8.67
C THR A 46 14.00 6.91 9.38
N VAL A 47 14.42 7.93 8.62
CA VAL A 47 14.80 9.25 9.16
C VAL A 47 13.61 9.92 9.85
N LEU A 48 12.43 9.90 9.20
CA LEU A 48 11.21 10.45 9.78
C LEU A 48 10.82 9.71 11.06
N HIS A 49 10.85 8.38 11.06
CA HIS A 49 10.55 7.58 12.24
C HIS A 49 11.49 7.89 13.41
N ALA A 50 12.79 8.04 13.15
CA ALA A 50 13.75 8.44 14.17
C ALA A 50 13.44 9.83 14.73
N ALA A 51 13.16 10.80 13.86
CA ALA A 51 12.81 12.17 14.27
C ALA A 51 11.52 12.21 15.11
N LEU A 52 10.50 11.42 14.74
CA LEU A 52 9.26 11.30 15.50
C LEU A 52 9.49 10.67 16.88
N ARG A 53 10.37 9.68 16.98
CA ARG A 53 10.74 9.04 18.25
C ARG A 53 11.52 10.00 19.13
N ASP A 54 12.51 10.72 18.59
CA ASP A 54 13.31 11.71 19.31
C ASP A 54 12.45 12.88 19.81
N ALA A 55 11.43 13.26 19.05
CA ALA A 55 10.43 14.24 19.46
C ALA A 55 9.45 13.72 20.54
N GLY A 56 9.55 12.45 20.93
CA GLY A 56 8.63 11.82 21.88
C GLY A 56 7.21 11.67 21.36
N LEU A 57 7.01 11.75 20.03
CA LEU A 57 5.70 11.60 19.41
C LEU A 57 5.30 10.13 19.22
N ILE A 58 6.30 9.26 19.08
CA ILE A 58 6.10 7.81 19.00
C ILE A 58 7.04 7.05 19.95
N ASP A 59 6.61 5.89 20.41
CA ASP A 59 7.36 4.98 21.29
C ASP A 59 8.37 4.11 20.49
N GLU A 60 9.06 3.21 21.20
CA GLU A 60 10.03 2.29 20.59
C GLU A 60 9.43 1.25 19.63
N HIS A 61 8.11 1.09 19.67
CA HIS A 61 7.33 0.25 18.78
C HIS A 61 6.65 1.05 17.66
N GLY A 62 6.90 2.36 17.57
CA GLY A 62 6.31 3.26 16.59
C GLY A 62 4.85 3.64 16.86
N ARG A 63 4.34 3.41 18.08
CA ARG A 63 2.99 3.84 18.49
C ARG A 63 3.03 5.26 19.00
N PHE A 64 1.96 6.03 18.75
CA PHE A 64 1.89 7.39 19.26
C PHE A 64 1.95 7.44 20.79
N ALA A 65 2.83 8.29 21.32
CA ALA A 65 3.15 8.37 22.75
C ALA A 65 2.01 8.95 23.62
N GLY A 66 0.95 9.49 23.01
CA GLY A 66 -0.30 9.82 23.68
C GLY A 66 -1.38 8.87 23.19
N GLY A 67 -1.81 7.92 24.02
CA GLY A 67 -2.83 6.92 23.69
C GLY A 67 -4.23 7.50 23.45
N ARG A 68 -4.42 8.30 22.39
CA ARG A 68 -5.73 8.64 21.84
C ARG A 68 -5.82 8.04 20.45
N GLN A 69 -6.28 6.80 20.39
CA GLN A 69 -6.90 6.27 19.17
C GLN A 69 -8.29 6.89 18.94
N ASP A 70 -8.79 7.71 19.87
CA ASP A 70 -10.19 8.15 19.91
C ASP A 70 -10.45 9.58 19.39
N ASP A 71 -9.42 10.35 19.01
CA ASP A 71 -9.59 11.78 18.70
C ASP A 71 -9.28 12.17 17.24
N PHE A 72 -9.18 11.19 16.33
CA PHE A 72 -9.29 11.48 14.90
C PHE A 72 -10.78 11.62 14.51
N GLU A 73 -11.48 12.56 15.15
CA GLU A 73 -12.67 13.17 14.54
C GLU A 73 -12.18 14.02 13.36
N LEU A 74 -11.97 13.36 12.22
CA LEU A 74 -11.98 14.05 10.94
C LEU A 74 -13.37 14.66 10.78
N CYS A 75 -13.40 15.99 10.88
CA CYS A 75 -14.53 16.91 10.70
C CYS A 75 -15.38 17.14 11.97
N PRO A 76 -15.40 18.36 12.54
CA PRO A 76 -16.55 18.74 13.37
C PRO A 76 -17.80 18.60 12.49
N GLN A 77 -18.81 17.87 12.95
CA GLN A 77 -20.12 18.00 12.33
C GLN A 77 -20.53 19.47 12.45
N PRO A 78 -20.92 20.13 11.35
CA PRO A 78 -21.41 21.50 11.46
C PRO A 78 -22.63 21.46 12.36
N ASP A 79 -22.59 22.25 13.44
CA ASP A 79 -23.75 22.51 14.29
C ASP A 79 -24.91 22.91 13.37
N THR A 80 -25.88 22.01 13.19
CA THR A 80 -27.17 22.37 12.64
C THR A 80 -27.84 23.24 13.69
N HIS A 81 -27.57 24.54 13.61
CA HIS A 81 -28.34 25.58 14.25
C HIS A 81 -29.72 25.57 13.56
N ASP A 82 -30.56 24.62 13.97
CA ASP A 82 -31.96 24.61 13.62
C ASP A 82 -32.61 25.65 14.53
N GLY A 83 -32.66 26.88 14.01
CA GLY A 83 -33.56 27.88 14.53
C GLY A 83 -34.96 27.37 14.30
N ASP A 84 -35.58 26.86 15.36
CA ASP A 84 -37.01 26.58 15.34
C ASP A 84 -37.74 27.61 16.22
N ASP A 85 -38.61 28.32 15.52
CA ASP A 85 -39.50 29.38 15.98
C ASP A 85 -40.35 28.91 17.17
N HIS A 86 -40.28 29.66 18.27
CA HIS A 86 -41.36 29.66 19.26
C HIS A 86 -42.37 30.76 18.91
N VAL A 87 -43.48 30.34 18.28
CA VAL A 87 -44.77 31.07 18.25
C VAL A 87 -45.71 30.41 19.24
#